data_AF-A0A835I7X2-F1
#
_entry.id   AF-A0A835I7X2-F1
#
_cell.length_a   1.000
_cell.length_b   1.000
_cell.length_c   1.000
_cell.angle_alpha   90.00
_cell.angle_beta   90.00
_cell.angle_gamma   90.00
#
_symmetry.space_group_name_H-M   'P 1'
#
loop_
_entity.id
_entity.type
_entity.pdbx_description
1 polymer ?
#
loop_
_entity_poly.entity_id
_entity_poly.type
_entity_poly.pdbx_seq_one_letter_code
_entity_poly.pdbx_strand_id
1 'polypeptide(L)'
;TDKVYFGATVGRVANRIGGAKFTLNGTTYKLVANEGKNILHGGKIRFGDVIWQVKKFKQDGPAPYITFAYRSADGEQGFPGAVAASVTYMLYGNQKLSVIMKARALNKATPINLALHTYWNLGDDELIPTGKIDPVKGTPFDFLKPHTVGSRIDKVPKGYDINYAVDGPNDHKLKKVVKVHDPKSGRLMKLWSDQPGVQFYTGNMLKDVKGKGGFVYGPHATLCLETQGFPDAVNHPNFPSVIVNPSKPYTHFMLFQFSKVRTMYRERKM
;
A
#
# COMPACT_ATOMS: atom_id res chain seq x y z
N THR A 1 20.91 2.45 -1.14
CA THR A 1 19.54 2.72 -1.63
C THR A 1 18.56 1.99 -0.73
N ASP A 2 17.47 2.65 -0.33
CA ASP A 2 16.45 2.05 0.53
C ASP A 2 15.75 0.92 -0.24
N LYS A 3 15.92 -0.32 0.25
CA LYS A 3 15.26 -1.51 -0.30
C LYS A 3 13.95 -1.84 0.44
N VAL A 4 13.64 -1.06 1.48
CA VAL A 4 12.64 -1.39 2.50
C VAL A 4 11.51 -0.37 2.53
N TYR A 5 11.55 0.68 1.69
CA TYR A 5 10.42 1.58 1.38
C TYR A 5 9.72 2.23 2.57
N PHE A 6 10.46 2.53 3.64
CA PHE A 6 9.89 2.98 4.91
C PHE A 6 8.95 4.19 4.77
N GLY A 7 7.62 3.96 4.79
CA GLY A 7 6.64 5.04 4.78
C GLY A 7 6.52 5.78 3.45
N ALA A 8 7.12 5.26 2.38
CA ALA A 8 7.15 5.94 1.09
C ALA A 8 5.80 5.91 0.38
N THR A 9 5.49 6.96 -0.39
CA THR A 9 4.48 6.85 -1.46
C THR A 9 5.12 6.08 -2.62
N VAL A 10 4.60 4.89 -2.92
CA VAL A 10 5.10 4.04 -4.02
C VAL A 10 4.25 4.20 -5.27
N GLY A 11 4.92 4.14 -6.43
CA GLY A 11 4.34 4.37 -7.74
C GLY A 11 5.41 4.45 -8.83
N ARG A 12 5.04 4.52 -10.12
CA ARG A 12 3.68 4.69 -10.69
C ARG A 12 2.71 3.54 -10.43
N VAL A 13 3.23 2.32 -10.36
CA VAL A 13 2.46 1.11 -10.06
C VAL A 13 3.10 0.42 -8.85
N ALA A 14 2.36 0.34 -7.77
CA ALA A 14 2.70 -0.38 -6.55
C ALA A 14 2.66 -1.88 -6.80
N ASN A 15 3.47 -2.61 -6.03
CA ASN A 15 3.72 -4.04 -6.20
C ASN A 15 4.25 -4.34 -7.62
N ARG A 16 4.06 -5.55 -8.11
CA ARG A 16 4.75 -6.06 -9.30
C ARG A 16 3.93 -5.93 -10.58
N ILE A 17 4.62 -5.71 -11.69
CA ILE A 17 4.15 -6.03 -13.05
C ILE A 17 5.03 -7.15 -13.60
N GLY A 18 4.38 -8.28 -13.93
CA GLY A 18 5.02 -9.49 -14.43
C GLY A 18 5.82 -9.26 -15.72
N GLY A 19 7.04 -9.79 -15.77
CA GLY A 19 7.92 -9.69 -16.93
C GLY A 19 8.34 -8.26 -17.30
N ALA A 20 8.13 -7.29 -16.41
CA ALA A 20 8.38 -5.87 -16.63
C ALA A 20 7.80 -5.38 -17.95
N LYS A 21 6.57 -5.80 -18.27
CA LYS A 21 5.89 -5.41 -19.51
C LYS A 21 4.38 -5.50 -19.34
N PHE A 22 3.68 -4.77 -20.18
CA PHE A 22 2.23 -4.88 -20.34
C PHE A 22 1.85 -4.41 -21.75
N THR A 23 0.63 -4.75 -22.18
CA THR A 23 0.09 -4.29 -23.46
C THR A 23 -1.07 -3.33 -23.22
N LEU A 24 -1.04 -2.17 -23.87
CA LEU A 24 -2.09 -1.16 -23.79
C LEU A 24 -2.39 -0.66 -25.20
N ASN A 25 -3.67 -0.72 -25.59
CA ASN A 25 -4.15 -0.32 -26.92
C ASN A 25 -3.34 -0.95 -28.07
N GLY A 26 -3.06 -2.27 -27.96
CA GLY A 26 -2.29 -3.02 -28.95
C GLY A 26 -0.78 -2.77 -28.94
N THR A 27 -0.27 -1.83 -28.14
CA THR A 27 1.17 -1.57 -28.00
C THR A 27 1.72 -2.25 -26.75
N THR A 28 2.75 -3.08 -26.91
CA THR A 28 3.48 -3.66 -25.77
C THR A 28 4.57 -2.70 -25.30
N TYR A 29 4.47 -2.29 -24.03
CA TYR A 29 5.46 -1.47 -23.36
C TYR A 29 6.42 -2.34 -22.56
N LYS A 30 7.72 -2.17 -22.76
CA LYS A 30 8.77 -2.75 -21.91
C LYS A 30 9.14 -1.73 -20.83
N LEU A 31 9.16 -2.18 -19.59
CA LEU A 31 9.46 -1.40 -18.40
C LEU A 31 10.87 -1.72 -17.88
N VAL A 32 11.39 -0.85 -17.01
CA VAL A 32 12.70 -1.04 -16.39
C VAL A 32 12.58 -2.03 -15.24
N ALA A 33 12.95 -3.29 -15.49
CA ALA A 33 13.01 -4.33 -14.46
C ALA A 33 13.98 -3.96 -13.33
N ASN A 34 13.58 -4.22 -12.09
CA ASN A 34 14.38 -4.00 -10.88
C ASN A 34 14.31 -5.17 -9.89
N GLU A 35 13.54 -6.22 -10.21
CA GLU A 35 13.41 -7.44 -9.41
C GLU A 35 13.31 -8.64 -10.37
N GLY A 36 14.43 -9.33 -10.57
CA GLY A 36 14.52 -10.42 -11.55
C GLY A 36 14.05 -9.97 -12.94
N LYS A 37 13.01 -10.62 -13.46
CA LYS A 37 12.37 -10.27 -14.75
C LYS A 37 11.20 -9.29 -14.60
N ASN A 38 10.83 -8.94 -13.38
CA ASN A 38 9.67 -8.13 -13.05
C ASN A 38 10.08 -6.68 -12.75
N ILE A 39 9.08 -5.80 -12.72
CA ILE A 39 9.22 -4.46 -12.15
C ILE A 39 8.38 -4.38 -10.88
N LEU A 40 9.04 -3.99 -9.79
CA LEU A 40 8.48 -3.82 -8.45
C LEU A 40 8.43 -2.33 -8.10
N HIS A 41 7.29 -1.87 -7.58
CA HIS A 41 7.06 -0.51 -7.06
C HIS A 41 7.47 0.62 -8.03
N GLY A 42 7.31 0.38 -9.34
CA GLY A 42 7.55 1.38 -10.37
C GLY A 42 8.98 1.49 -10.88
N GLY A 43 9.92 0.61 -10.48
CA GLY A 43 11.21 0.47 -11.15
C GLY A 43 12.43 0.82 -10.31
N LYS A 44 13.52 1.21 -10.98
CA LYS A 44 14.82 1.48 -10.34
C LYS A 44 14.90 2.85 -9.67
N ILE A 45 14.27 3.87 -10.27
CA ILE A 45 14.09 5.20 -9.68
C ILE A 45 12.59 5.37 -9.48
N ARG A 46 12.15 5.24 -8.23
CA ARG A 46 10.73 5.07 -7.87
C ARG A 46 10.17 6.39 -7.37
N PHE A 47 8.84 6.46 -7.25
CA PHE A 47 8.20 7.62 -6.61
C PHE A 47 8.67 7.84 -5.16
N GLY A 48 9.11 6.78 -4.48
CA GLY A 48 9.72 6.87 -3.15
C GLY A 48 11.17 7.38 -3.13
N ASP A 49 11.85 7.46 -4.28
CA ASP A 49 13.27 7.87 -4.38
C ASP A 49 13.45 9.29 -4.94
N VAL A 50 12.37 9.92 -5.41
CA VAL A 50 12.41 11.25 -6.03
C VAL A 50 12.01 12.34 -5.05
N ILE A 51 12.47 13.56 -5.30
CA ILE A 51 12.10 14.73 -4.50
C ILE A 51 10.75 15.26 -5.01
N TRP A 52 9.76 15.25 -4.13
CA TRP A 52 8.45 15.85 -4.40
C TRP A 52 8.45 17.32 -3.96
N GLN A 53 7.84 18.17 -4.78
CA GLN A 53 7.65 19.58 -4.44
C GLN A 53 6.52 19.73 -3.43
N VAL A 54 6.69 20.59 -2.42
CA VAL A 54 5.58 21.03 -1.57
C VAL A 54 4.70 21.96 -2.40
N LYS A 55 3.49 21.52 -2.74
CA LYS A 55 2.56 22.27 -3.58
C LYS A 55 1.69 23.24 -2.77
N LYS A 56 1.24 22.78 -1.60
CA LYS A 56 0.34 23.54 -0.72
C LYS A 56 0.35 22.92 0.67
N PHE A 57 0.21 23.72 1.71
CA PHE A 57 0.06 23.23 3.07
C PHE A 57 -0.75 24.22 3.93
N LYS A 58 -1.27 23.72 5.04
CA LYS A 58 -1.86 24.52 6.11
C LYS A 58 -1.39 23.94 7.44
N GLN A 59 -0.69 24.75 8.23
CA GLN A 59 -0.08 24.31 9.49
C GLN A 59 -1.08 24.28 10.65
N ASP A 60 -2.04 25.22 10.66
CA ASP A 60 -2.91 25.44 11.81
C ASP A 60 -4.37 25.06 11.55
N GLY A 61 -5.14 25.00 12.65
CA GLY A 61 -6.57 24.72 12.65
C GLY A 61 -6.90 23.24 12.89
N PRO A 62 -8.19 22.86 12.78
CA PRO A 62 -8.66 21.53 13.18
C PRO A 62 -8.26 20.41 12.21
N ALA A 63 -7.73 20.75 11.04
CA ALA A 63 -7.32 19.82 10.00
C ALA A 63 -6.07 20.30 9.24
N PRO A 64 -4.88 20.35 9.89
CA PRO A 64 -3.66 20.74 9.22
C PRO A 64 -3.27 19.68 8.18
N TYR A 65 -2.67 20.13 7.08
CA TYR A 65 -2.34 19.25 5.96
C TYR A 65 -1.13 19.75 5.16
N ILE A 66 -0.51 18.83 4.42
CA ILE A 66 0.53 19.11 3.43
C ILE A 66 0.28 18.30 2.17
N THR A 67 0.40 18.95 1.01
CA THR A 67 0.30 18.34 -0.32
C THR A 67 1.65 18.39 -1.01
N PHE A 68 2.18 17.23 -1.34
CA PHE A 68 3.35 17.05 -2.19
C PHE A 68 2.90 16.78 -3.63
N ALA A 69 3.69 17.22 -4.61
CA ALA A 69 3.44 16.98 -6.03
C ALA A 69 4.72 16.57 -6.76
N TYR A 70 4.56 15.68 -7.73
CA TYR A 70 5.62 15.21 -8.61
C TYR A 70 5.10 15.07 -10.04
N ARG A 71 5.93 15.41 -11.02
CA ARG A 71 5.65 15.22 -12.44
C ARG A 71 6.58 14.14 -12.98
N SER A 72 6.00 12.98 -13.26
CA SER A 72 6.68 11.88 -13.93
C SER A 72 6.65 12.12 -15.44
N ALA A 73 7.80 11.99 -16.11
CA ALA A 73 7.90 12.23 -17.54
C ALA A 73 7.32 11.09 -18.39
N ASP A 74 6.96 11.36 -19.65
CA ASP A 74 6.66 10.29 -20.61
C ASP A 74 7.92 9.40 -20.79
N GLY A 75 7.76 8.08 -20.67
CA GLY A 75 8.86 7.11 -20.77
C GLY A 75 9.66 6.88 -19.48
N GLU A 76 9.42 7.62 -18.40
CA GLU A 76 10.16 7.40 -17.15
C GLU A 76 9.87 6.00 -16.56
N GLN A 77 10.93 5.23 -16.32
CA GLN A 77 10.90 3.79 -15.99
C GLN A 77 10.24 2.90 -17.06
N GLY A 78 10.10 3.40 -18.28
CA GLY A 78 9.49 2.73 -19.44
C GLY A 78 7.97 2.89 -19.54
N PHE A 79 7.33 3.57 -18.57
CA PHE A 79 5.88 3.79 -18.60
C PHE A 79 5.50 4.87 -19.62
N PRO A 80 4.45 4.66 -20.43
CA PRO A 80 3.96 5.69 -21.35
C PRO A 80 3.29 6.83 -20.60
N GLY A 81 3.28 7.99 -21.23
CA GLY A 81 2.56 9.17 -20.76
C GLY A 81 3.25 9.90 -19.62
N ALA A 82 3.19 11.22 -19.66
CA ALA A 82 3.54 12.07 -18.55
C ALA A 82 2.40 12.06 -17.51
N VAL A 83 2.75 12.07 -16.23
CA VAL A 83 1.80 11.98 -15.12
C VAL A 83 2.05 13.12 -14.14
N ALA A 84 0.99 13.84 -13.77
CA ALA A 84 1.01 14.69 -12.59
C ALA A 84 0.45 13.90 -11.41
N ALA A 85 1.28 13.63 -10.40
CA ALA A 85 0.91 12.94 -9.18
C ALA A 85 0.96 13.90 -7.99
N SER A 86 0.11 13.66 -7.00
CA SER A 86 0.13 14.37 -5.72
C SER A 86 -0.31 13.48 -4.58
N VAL A 87 0.30 13.67 -3.41
CA VAL A 87 -0.13 13.05 -2.15
C VAL A 87 -0.41 14.13 -1.12
N THR A 88 -1.55 14.05 -0.45
CA THR A 88 -1.91 14.94 0.65
C THR A 88 -2.00 14.15 1.94
N TYR A 89 -1.22 14.55 2.95
CA TYR A 89 -1.32 14.06 4.32
C TYR A 89 -2.07 15.10 5.15
N MET A 90 -3.06 14.67 5.92
CA MET A 90 -3.91 15.54 6.72
C MET A 90 -4.23 14.89 8.05
N LEU A 91 -4.04 15.64 9.14
CA LEU A 91 -4.41 15.19 10.48
C LEU A 91 -5.79 15.74 10.81
N TYR A 92 -6.64 14.93 11.47
CA TYR A 92 -7.92 15.39 12.01
C TYR A 92 -7.98 15.10 13.50
N GLY A 93 -8.16 16.16 14.29
CA GLY A 93 -8.03 16.07 15.74
C GLY A 93 -6.72 15.36 16.12
N ASN A 94 -6.77 14.50 17.15
CA ASN A 94 -5.56 13.92 17.73
C ASN A 94 -5.32 12.45 17.34
N GLN A 95 -6.17 11.88 16.48
CA GLN A 95 -6.30 10.43 16.36
C GLN A 95 -6.57 9.94 14.92
N LYS A 96 -6.59 10.82 13.93
CA LYS A 96 -6.88 10.45 12.54
C LYS A 96 -5.84 11.03 11.59
N LEU A 97 -5.38 10.20 10.68
CA LEU A 97 -4.52 10.58 9.55
C LEU A 97 -5.25 10.21 8.26
N SER A 98 -5.57 11.20 7.45
CA SER A 98 -6.06 11.02 6.08
C SER A 98 -4.90 11.15 5.11
N VAL A 99 -4.87 10.24 4.13
CA VAL A 99 -3.92 10.28 3.01
C VAL A 99 -4.72 10.22 1.72
N ILE A 100 -4.52 11.22 0.86
CA ILE A 100 -5.21 11.32 -0.42
C ILE A 100 -4.16 11.33 -1.51
N MET A 101 -4.14 10.28 -2.32
CA MET A 101 -3.28 10.16 -3.49
C MET A 101 -4.09 10.44 -4.74
N LYS A 102 -3.55 11.28 -5.62
CA LYS A 102 -4.15 11.62 -6.91
C LYS A 102 -3.12 11.52 -8.00
N ALA A 103 -3.55 11.08 -9.18
CA ALA A 103 -2.72 11.15 -10.37
C ALA A 103 -3.57 11.46 -11.60
N ARG A 104 -2.96 12.13 -12.57
CA ARG A 104 -3.58 12.42 -13.86
C ARG A 104 -2.59 12.16 -14.98
N ALA A 105 -2.98 11.29 -15.91
CA ALA A 105 -2.33 11.18 -17.21
C ALA A 105 -2.44 12.52 -17.95
N LEU A 106 -1.32 13.09 -18.40
CA LEU A 106 -1.32 14.42 -19.03
C LEU A 106 -1.48 14.36 -20.55
N ASN A 107 -1.03 13.27 -21.17
CA ASN A 107 -0.96 13.18 -22.63
C ASN A 107 -1.30 11.79 -23.19
N LYS A 108 -0.99 10.69 -22.49
CA LYS A 108 -1.27 9.32 -22.93
C LYS A 108 -1.86 8.49 -21.80
N ALA A 109 -2.69 7.51 -22.17
CA ALA A 109 -3.16 6.47 -21.27
C ALA A 109 -1.97 5.76 -20.60
N THR A 110 -2.06 5.50 -19.29
CA THR A 110 -0.96 4.88 -18.53
C THR A 110 -1.48 4.18 -17.27
N PRO A 111 -0.84 3.09 -16.82
CA PRO A 111 -1.21 2.46 -15.55
C PRO A 111 -0.81 3.34 -14.36
N ILE A 112 -1.71 3.48 -13.39
CA ILE A 112 -1.46 4.07 -12.09
C ILE A 112 -2.07 3.19 -11.01
N ASN A 113 -1.24 2.78 -10.07
CA ASN A 113 -1.66 2.13 -8.84
C ASN A 113 -0.77 2.65 -7.72
N LEU A 114 -1.23 3.63 -6.95
CA LEU A 114 -0.41 4.23 -5.89
C LEU A 114 -0.74 3.56 -4.56
N ALA A 115 0.30 3.28 -3.78
CA ALA A 115 0.15 2.81 -2.42
C ALA A 115 1.00 3.63 -1.46
N LEU A 116 0.58 3.67 -0.21
CA LEU A 116 1.42 4.16 0.87
C LEU A 116 2.09 2.96 1.51
N HIS A 117 3.40 2.83 1.33
CA HIS A 117 4.21 1.77 1.91
C HIS A 117 4.54 2.07 3.37
N THR A 118 3.52 2.48 4.15
CA THR A 118 3.67 2.68 5.58
C THR A 118 3.68 1.33 6.25
N TYR A 119 4.86 1.03 6.73
CA TYR A 119 5.03 -0.11 7.55
C TYR A 119 4.81 0.25 9.00
N TRP A 120 4.04 -0.60 9.63
CA TRP A 120 4.08 -0.81 11.06
C TRP A 120 5.20 -1.83 11.28
N ASN A 121 6.41 -1.38 10.89
CA ASN A 121 7.69 -2.06 10.73
C ASN A 121 7.67 -3.10 9.50
N LEU A 122 8.75 -3.60 8.85
CA LEU A 122 8.83 -3.74 7.35
C LEU A 122 9.45 -4.92 6.59
N GLY A 123 9.42 -4.93 5.22
CA GLY A 123 10.44 -5.44 4.22
C GLY A 123 10.29 -6.80 3.49
N ASP A 124 10.03 -6.83 2.14
CA ASP A 124 9.45 -7.77 1.07
C ASP A 124 10.25 -8.98 0.49
N ASP A 125 9.59 -9.94 -0.23
CA ASP A 125 10.11 -11.09 -1.02
C ASP A 125 9.27 -11.41 -2.31
N GLU A 126 9.84 -12.08 -3.33
CA GLU A 126 9.25 -12.26 -4.68
C GLU A 126 7.94 -13.09 -4.78
N LEU A 127 6.81 -12.47 -5.16
CA LEU A 127 5.55 -13.15 -5.53
C LEU A 127 4.77 -12.42 -6.64
N ILE A 128 4.49 -13.09 -7.76
CA ILE A 128 3.61 -12.60 -8.83
C ILE A 128 2.23 -13.26 -8.72
N PRO A 129 1.11 -12.49 -8.73
CA PRO A 129 -0.22 -13.07 -8.73
C PRO A 129 -0.52 -13.89 -9.99
N THR A 130 -1.34 -14.93 -9.82
CA THR A 130 -1.80 -15.80 -10.92
C THR A 130 -3.05 -15.29 -11.64
N GLY A 131 -3.69 -14.23 -11.13
CA GLY A 131 -5.02 -13.79 -11.58
C GLY A 131 -6.20 -14.44 -10.85
N LYS A 132 -5.96 -15.45 -10.00
CA LYS A 132 -7.00 -16.15 -9.24
C LYS A 132 -7.31 -15.44 -7.92
N ILE A 133 -8.60 -15.35 -7.58
CA ILE A 133 -9.09 -14.86 -6.28
C ILE A 133 -9.66 -16.07 -5.53
N ASP A 134 -9.04 -16.44 -4.41
CA ASP A 134 -9.41 -17.59 -3.60
C ASP A 134 -10.03 -17.18 -2.25
N PRO A 135 -10.99 -17.96 -1.72
CA PRO A 135 -11.55 -17.70 -0.40
C PRO A 135 -10.50 -17.96 0.69
N VAL A 136 -10.41 -17.03 1.64
CA VAL A 136 -9.48 -17.17 2.77
C VAL A 136 -10.00 -18.10 3.87
N LYS A 137 -11.32 -18.37 3.90
CA LYS A 137 -11.99 -19.11 4.97
C LYS A 137 -11.35 -20.49 5.19
N GLY A 138 -10.95 -20.78 6.42
CA GLY A 138 -10.33 -22.06 6.79
C GLY A 138 -8.86 -22.21 6.39
N THR A 139 -8.24 -21.18 5.79
CA THR A 139 -6.82 -21.15 5.46
C THR A 139 -6.02 -20.41 6.55
N PRO A 140 -4.68 -20.48 6.55
CA PRO A 140 -3.85 -19.61 7.40
C PRO A 140 -4.06 -18.11 7.18
N PHE A 141 -4.64 -17.71 6.05
CA PHE A 141 -4.98 -16.33 5.68
C PHE A 141 -6.35 -15.87 6.21
N ASP A 142 -7.09 -16.71 6.96
CA ASP A 142 -8.42 -16.37 7.45
C ASP A 142 -8.40 -15.32 8.58
N PHE A 143 -8.53 -14.04 8.23
CA PHE A 143 -8.74 -12.93 9.17
C PHE A 143 -10.17 -12.37 9.14
N LEU A 144 -11.15 -13.16 8.66
CA LEU A 144 -12.57 -12.78 8.70
C LEU A 144 -13.06 -12.60 10.15
N LYS A 145 -12.44 -13.33 11.07
CA LYS A 145 -12.48 -13.07 12.51
C LYS A 145 -11.10 -12.60 12.98
N PRO A 146 -11.01 -11.75 14.02
CA PRO A 146 -9.73 -11.31 14.55
C PRO A 146 -8.90 -12.48 15.08
N HIS A 147 -7.65 -12.57 14.66
CA HIS A 147 -6.66 -13.52 15.15
C HIS A 147 -5.32 -12.81 15.39
N THR A 148 -4.53 -13.34 16.32
CA THR A 148 -3.13 -12.91 16.50
C THR A 148 -2.36 -13.26 15.23
N VAL A 149 -1.70 -12.28 14.60
CA VAL A 149 -0.96 -12.47 13.34
C VAL A 149 0.02 -13.63 13.43
N GLY A 150 0.83 -13.71 14.49
CA GLY A 150 1.81 -14.78 14.68
C GLY A 150 1.25 -16.17 14.97
N SER A 151 -0.06 -16.32 15.27
CA SER A 151 -0.62 -17.62 15.70
C SER A 151 -0.66 -18.67 14.59
N ARG A 152 -0.54 -18.27 13.33
CA ARG A 152 -0.59 -19.15 12.15
C ARG A 152 0.49 -18.85 11.12
N ILE A 153 1.43 -17.96 11.44
CA ILE A 153 2.45 -17.50 10.49
C ILE A 153 3.37 -18.65 10.06
N ASP A 154 3.64 -19.62 10.94
CA ASP A 154 4.45 -20.80 10.63
C ASP A 154 3.81 -21.74 9.59
N LYS A 155 2.51 -21.59 9.34
CA LYS A 155 1.78 -22.32 8.27
C LYS A 155 1.88 -21.62 6.92
N VAL A 156 2.45 -20.42 6.86
CA VAL A 156 2.66 -19.66 5.64
C VAL A 156 4.16 -19.64 5.36
N PRO A 157 4.63 -20.31 4.30
CA PRO A 157 6.04 -20.29 3.95
C PRO A 157 6.56 -18.85 3.86
N LYS A 158 7.62 -18.56 4.63
CA LYS A 158 8.23 -17.23 4.77
C LYS A 158 7.37 -16.15 5.46
N GLY A 159 6.14 -16.42 5.88
CA GLY A 159 5.25 -15.41 6.47
C GLY A 159 4.28 -14.79 5.48
N TYR A 160 3.45 -13.86 5.94
CA TYR A 160 2.42 -13.27 5.08
C TYR A 160 3.03 -12.30 4.08
N ASP A 161 2.70 -12.51 2.81
CA ASP A 161 2.87 -11.56 1.72
C ASP A 161 1.80 -11.78 0.67
N ILE A 162 0.62 -11.19 0.89
CA ILE A 162 -0.55 -11.48 0.05
C ILE A 162 -1.47 -10.27 -0.08
N ASN A 163 -2.07 -10.11 -1.26
CA ASN A 163 -3.13 -9.14 -1.49
C ASN A 163 -4.50 -9.74 -1.14
N TYR A 164 -5.15 -9.18 -0.12
CA TYR A 164 -6.55 -9.49 0.18
C TYR A 164 -7.47 -8.69 -0.74
N ALA A 165 -8.47 -9.35 -1.33
CA ALA A 165 -9.60 -8.67 -1.95
C ALA A 165 -10.55 -8.15 -0.86
N VAL A 166 -10.95 -6.89 -0.96
CA VAL A 166 -11.87 -6.23 -0.03
C VAL A 166 -13.30 -6.49 -0.47
N ASP A 167 -14.13 -7.00 0.44
CA ASP A 167 -15.53 -7.32 0.16
C ASP A 167 -16.38 -6.11 -0.29
N GLY A 168 -17.41 -6.42 -1.08
CA GLY A 168 -18.42 -5.48 -1.56
C GLY A 168 -18.09 -4.84 -2.92
N PRO A 169 -18.99 -4.00 -3.46
CA PRO A 169 -18.84 -3.44 -4.80
C PRO A 169 -17.64 -2.51 -4.91
N ASN A 170 -16.99 -2.44 -6.06
CA ASN A 170 -15.95 -1.44 -6.34
C ASN A 170 -16.60 -0.10 -6.72
N ASP A 171 -17.30 0.51 -5.77
CA ASP A 171 -18.05 1.78 -5.93
C ASP A 171 -17.26 3.01 -5.45
N HIS A 172 -15.96 2.82 -5.16
CA HIS A 172 -15.03 3.85 -4.68
C HIS A 172 -15.47 4.55 -3.37
N LYS A 173 -16.36 3.94 -2.59
CA LYS A 173 -16.68 4.42 -1.24
C LYS A 173 -15.63 3.94 -0.24
N LEU A 174 -15.35 4.78 0.75
CA LEU A 174 -14.50 4.41 1.88
C LEU A 174 -15.13 3.26 2.68
N LYS A 175 -14.44 2.13 2.73
CA LYS A 175 -14.81 0.96 3.54
C LYS A 175 -13.74 0.69 4.59
N LYS A 176 -14.15 0.16 5.74
CA LYS A 176 -13.19 -0.30 6.75
C LYS A 176 -12.52 -1.58 6.23
N VAL A 177 -11.22 -1.52 6.00
CA VAL A 177 -10.45 -2.64 5.41
C VAL A 177 -9.68 -3.43 6.47
N VAL A 178 -9.13 -2.77 7.48
CA VAL A 178 -8.27 -3.42 8.48
C VAL A 178 -8.56 -2.90 9.88
N LYS A 179 -8.40 -3.79 10.88
CA LYS A 179 -8.36 -3.48 12.31
C LYS A 179 -7.17 -4.20 12.94
N VAL A 180 -6.20 -3.45 13.47
CA VAL A 180 -5.04 -3.97 14.20
C VAL A 180 -5.12 -3.56 15.66
N HIS A 181 -4.92 -4.50 16.57
CA HIS A 181 -4.90 -4.25 18.01
C HIS A 181 -3.63 -4.85 18.61
N ASP A 182 -2.88 -4.04 19.36
CA ASP A 182 -1.77 -4.49 20.18
C ASP A 182 -2.24 -4.55 21.65
N PRO A 183 -2.51 -5.74 22.20
CA PRO A 183 -3.03 -5.88 23.56
C PRO A 183 -2.06 -5.38 24.63
N LYS A 184 -0.74 -5.39 24.36
CA LYS A 184 0.27 -4.96 25.34
C LYS A 184 0.21 -3.46 25.58
N SER A 185 0.06 -2.67 24.51
CA SER A 185 -0.04 -1.21 24.61
C SER A 185 -1.48 -0.70 24.68
N GLY A 186 -2.47 -1.57 24.40
CA GLY A 186 -3.86 -1.22 24.21
C GLY A 186 -4.12 -0.40 22.94
N ARG A 187 -3.12 -0.18 22.07
CA ARG A 187 -3.28 0.62 20.86
C ARG A 187 -4.14 -0.12 19.84
N LEU A 188 -5.09 0.60 19.27
CA LEU A 188 -5.93 0.14 18.17
C LEU A 188 -5.74 1.05 16.97
N MET A 189 -5.52 0.45 15.81
CA MET A 189 -5.57 1.12 14.52
C MET A 189 -6.69 0.52 13.67
N LYS A 190 -7.47 1.37 13.04
CA LYS A 190 -8.40 1.00 11.97
C LYS A 190 -7.96 1.72 10.70
N LEU A 191 -8.05 1.05 9.57
CA LEU A 191 -7.77 1.59 8.25
C LEU A 191 -9.04 1.50 7.40
N TRP A 192 -9.39 2.61 6.74
CA TRP A 192 -10.43 2.67 5.72
C TRP A 192 -9.79 3.05 4.38
N SER A 193 -10.31 2.49 3.30
CA SER A 193 -9.88 2.81 1.94
C SER A 193 -11.01 2.63 0.93
N ASP A 194 -10.86 3.29 -0.22
CA ASP A 194 -11.70 3.14 -1.42
C ASP A 194 -11.12 2.16 -2.45
N GLN A 195 -9.98 1.54 -2.16
CA GLN A 195 -9.32 0.59 -3.04
C GLN A 195 -9.88 -0.83 -2.90
N PRO A 196 -9.85 -1.64 -3.98
CA PRO A 196 -10.39 -2.99 -3.96
C PRO A 196 -9.51 -4.01 -3.25
N GLY A 197 -8.22 -3.71 -3.01
CA GLY A 197 -7.27 -4.63 -2.41
C GLY A 197 -6.47 -4.04 -1.25
N VAL A 198 -5.92 -4.92 -0.41
CA VAL A 198 -4.92 -4.59 0.61
C VAL A 198 -3.79 -5.62 0.59
N GLN A 199 -2.56 -5.19 0.28
CA GLN A 199 -1.37 -6.00 0.54
C GLN A 199 -1.16 -6.08 2.04
N PHE A 200 -1.15 -7.30 2.57
CA PHE A 200 -0.73 -7.58 3.94
C PHE A 200 0.60 -8.31 3.92
N TYR A 201 1.59 -7.67 4.53
CA TYR A 201 2.96 -8.13 4.51
C TYR A 201 3.59 -8.10 5.90
N THR A 202 4.25 -9.17 6.36
CA THR A 202 4.75 -9.28 7.75
C THR A 202 6.23 -9.01 7.94
N GLY A 203 6.94 -8.38 7.01
CA GLY A 203 8.34 -8.04 7.25
C GLY A 203 9.27 -9.24 7.33
N ASN A 204 8.99 -10.21 6.47
CA ASN A 204 9.62 -11.53 6.42
C ASN A 204 11.14 -11.46 6.17
N MET A 205 11.60 -10.42 5.47
CA MET A 205 12.99 -10.31 4.99
C MET A 205 13.83 -9.30 5.76
N LEU A 206 13.34 -8.77 6.89
CA LEU A 206 14.18 -7.93 7.74
C LEU A 206 15.32 -8.73 8.31
N LYS A 207 16.53 -8.26 8.05
CA LYS A 207 17.72 -8.80 8.67
C LYS A 207 18.55 -7.65 9.20
N ASP A 208 18.59 -7.56 10.51
CA ASP A 208 19.42 -6.62 11.26
C ASP A 208 19.27 -5.15 10.84
N VAL A 209 18.04 -4.75 10.49
CA VAL A 209 17.78 -3.38 10.01
C VAL A 209 17.79 -2.43 11.21
N LYS A 210 18.75 -1.51 11.23
CA LYS A 210 18.83 -0.48 12.27
C LYS A 210 17.63 0.48 12.16
N GLY A 211 16.79 0.43 13.18
CA GLY A 211 15.55 1.16 13.31
C GLY A 211 15.63 2.40 14.20
N LYS A 212 14.45 2.92 14.57
CA LYS A 212 14.31 4.10 15.42
C LYS A 212 14.75 3.78 16.85
N GLY A 213 15.38 4.75 17.52
CA GLY A 213 15.79 4.61 18.92
C GLY A 213 16.81 3.50 19.18
N GLY A 214 17.57 3.07 18.15
CA GLY A 214 18.58 2.02 18.27
C GLY A 214 18.04 0.59 18.21
N PHE A 215 16.73 0.39 18.06
CA PHE A 215 16.17 -0.95 17.86
C PHE A 215 16.68 -1.57 16.56
N VAL A 216 16.91 -2.88 16.57
CA VAL A 216 17.25 -3.66 15.38
C VAL A 216 16.04 -4.50 15.01
N TYR A 217 15.58 -4.36 13.77
CA TYR A 217 14.40 -5.07 13.28
C TYR A 217 14.83 -6.35 12.55
N GLY A 218 14.33 -7.50 13.04
CA GLY A 218 14.47 -8.80 12.40
C GLY A 218 13.16 -9.29 11.78
N PRO A 219 13.12 -10.53 11.24
CA PRO A 219 11.96 -11.06 10.54
C PRO A 219 10.71 -11.01 11.41
N HIS A 220 9.56 -10.67 10.81
CA HIS A 220 8.26 -10.67 11.49
C HIS A 220 8.12 -9.70 12.67
N ALA A 221 9.01 -8.72 12.83
CA ALA A 221 8.90 -7.75 13.91
C ALA A 221 7.67 -6.81 13.73
N THR A 222 6.83 -7.04 12.72
CA THR A 222 6.18 -5.98 11.97
C THR A 222 4.99 -6.35 11.06
N LEU A 223 4.26 -5.35 10.55
CA LEU A 223 3.24 -5.48 9.50
C LEU A 223 3.16 -4.27 8.55
N CYS A 224 2.97 -4.50 7.25
CA CYS A 224 2.62 -3.52 6.23
C CYS A 224 1.17 -3.72 5.77
N LEU A 225 0.48 -2.60 5.50
CA LEU A 225 -0.90 -2.59 5.03
C LEU A 225 -1.03 -1.58 3.90
N GLU A 226 -0.94 -2.07 2.67
CA GLU A 226 -0.94 -1.23 1.46
C GLU A 226 -2.28 -1.37 0.75
N THR A 227 -3.17 -0.42 0.91
CA THR A 227 -4.41 -0.38 0.11
C THR A 227 -4.06 -0.03 -1.33
N GLN A 228 -4.59 -0.77 -2.30
CA GLN A 228 -4.22 -0.61 -3.72
C GLN A 228 -5.20 -1.34 -4.66
N GLY A 229 -5.08 -1.06 -5.96
CA GLY A 229 -5.55 -1.98 -7.00
C GLY A 229 -4.77 -3.30 -6.96
N PHE A 230 -5.34 -4.38 -7.51
CA PHE A 230 -4.70 -5.69 -7.44
C PHE A 230 -3.32 -5.70 -8.12
N PRO A 231 -2.31 -6.34 -7.50
CA PRO A 231 -1.00 -6.47 -8.13
C PRO A 231 -1.12 -7.15 -9.50
N ASP A 232 -0.27 -6.75 -10.44
CA ASP A 232 -0.26 -7.26 -11.81
C ASP A 232 -1.58 -7.06 -12.59
N ALA A 233 -2.53 -6.22 -12.14
CA ALA A 233 -3.83 -6.01 -12.81
C ALA A 233 -3.74 -5.59 -14.28
N VAL A 234 -2.62 -5.00 -14.72
CA VAL A 234 -2.38 -4.66 -16.13
C VAL A 234 -2.27 -5.91 -17.03
N ASN A 235 -1.96 -7.08 -16.46
CA ASN A 235 -1.82 -8.35 -17.16
C ASN A 235 -3.00 -9.31 -16.89
N HIS A 236 -3.93 -8.95 -15.98
CA HIS A 236 -5.08 -9.77 -15.60
C HIS A 236 -6.40 -9.05 -15.93
N PRO A 237 -7.02 -9.31 -17.11
CA PRO A 237 -8.21 -8.56 -17.56
C PRO A 237 -9.44 -8.78 -16.68
N ASN A 238 -9.46 -9.82 -15.85
CA ASN A 238 -10.49 -10.08 -14.85
C ASN A 238 -10.35 -9.22 -13.58
N PHE A 239 -9.22 -8.54 -13.39
CA PHE A 239 -9.02 -7.62 -12.27
C PHE A 239 -9.54 -6.23 -12.59
N PRO A 240 -9.95 -5.44 -11.58
CA PRO A 240 -10.29 -4.04 -11.78
C PRO A 240 -9.14 -3.29 -12.47
N SER A 241 -9.47 -2.57 -13.54
CA SER A 241 -8.47 -1.84 -14.31
C SER A 241 -7.78 -0.75 -13.49
N VAL A 242 -6.46 -0.66 -13.65
CA VAL A 242 -5.59 0.39 -13.09
C VAL A 242 -5.14 1.40 -14.17
N ILE A 243 -5.76 1.37 -15.35
CA ILE A 243 -5.44 2.29 -16.46
C ILE A 243 -6.12 3.64 -16.27
N VAL A 244 -5.34 4.71 -16.38
CA VAL A 244 -5.78 6.10 -16.25
C VAL A 244 -5.62 6.81 -17.58
N ASN A 245 -6.64 7.58 -17.97
CA ASN A 245 -6.65 8.40 -19.18
C ASN A 245 -6.73 9.88 -18.80
N PRO A 246 -6.37 10.83 -19.70
CA PRO A 246 -6.42 12.26 -19.38
C PRO A 246 -7.79 12.77 -18.90
N SER A 247 -8.88 12.14 -19.36
CA SER A 247 -10.25 12.48 -18.97
C SER A 247 -10.72 11.85 -17.67
N LYS A 248 -10.04 10.82 -17.15
CA LYS A 248 -10.44 10.07 -15.95
C LYS A 248 -9.29 10.01 -14.95
N PRO A 249 -9.16 11.01 -14.05
CA PRO A 249 -8.07 11.04 -13.08
C PRO A 249 -8.19 9.92 -12.03
N TYR A 250 -7.06 9.49 -11.51
CA TYR A 250 -6.96 8.56 -10.40
C TYR A 250 -7.11 9.28 -9.08
N THR A 251 -7.87 8.66 -8.15
CA THR A 251 -7.92 9.06 -6.75
C THR A 251 -7.89 7.80 -5.88
N HIS A 252 -7.19 7.90 -4.76
CA HIS A 252 -7.13 6.87 -3.73
C HIS A 252 -7.18 7.55 -2.37
N PHE A 253 -8.19 7.18 -1.58
CA PHE A 253 -8.40 7.65 -0.23
C PHE A 253 -7.98 6.60 0.80
N MET A 254 -7.23 7.05 1.80
CA MET A 254 -6.93 6.27 3.01
C MET A 254 -7.29 7.11 4.23
N LEU A 255 -7.89 6.47 5.22
CA LEU A 255 -8.08 7.05 6.55
C LEU A 255 -7.55 6.07 7.59
N PHE A 256 -6.56 6.48 8.35
CA PHE A 256 -6.13 5.80 9.56
C PHE A 256 -6.83 6.43 10.76
N GLN A 257 -7.40 5.61 11.64
CA GLN A 257 -7.91 6.05 12.94
C GLN A 257 -7.22 5.25 14.04
N PHE A 258 -6.68 5.97 15.00
CA PHE A 258 -5.99 5.44 16.17
C PHE A 258 -6.87 5.64 17.41
N SER A 259 -6.81 4.70 18.34
CA SER A 259 -7.42 4.82 19.66
C SER A 259 -6.73 3.91 20.67
N LYS A 260 -7.14 3.97 21.95
CA LYS A 260 -6.77 2.98 22.96
C LYS A 260 -7.98 2.16 23.40
N VAL A 261 -7.82 0.85 23.54
CA VAL A 261 -8.78 -0.03 24.21
C VAL A 261 -8.41 -0.05 25.69
N ARG A 262 -9.33 0.38 26.57
CA ARG A 262 -9.14 0.25 28.01
C ARG A 262 -9.47 -1.19 28.42
N THR A 263 -8.53 -1.87 29.05
CA THR A 263 -8.83 -3.11 29.77
C THR A 263 -9.61 -2.73 31.02
N MET A 264 -10.90 -3.06 31.09
CA MET A 264 -11.64 -2.99 32.34
C MET A 264 -11.04 -4.05 33.26
N TYR A 265 -10.30 -3.64 34.30
CA TYR A 265 -10.00 -4.55 35.40
C TYR A 265 -11.34 -4.92 36.03
N ARG A 266 -11.72 -6.20 35.97
CA ARG A 266 -12.74 -6.73 36.87
C ARG A 266 -12.15 -6.65 38.27
N GLU A 267 -12.71 -5.80 39.13
CA GLU A 267 -12.48 -5.87 40.56
C GLU A 267 -12.73 -7.32 40.99
N ARG A 268 -11.70 -7.97 41.54
CA ARG A 268 -11.91 -9.20 42.30
C ARG A 268 -12.68 -8.76 43.54
N LYS A 269 -13.93 -9.18 43.66
CA LYS A 269 -14.63 -9.13 44.95
C LYS A 269 -13.74 -9.82 45.98
N MET A 270 -13.41 -9.09 47.05
CA MET A 270 -12.84 -9.65 48.27
C MET A 270 -13.80 -10.64 48.90
#